data_AF-A0A096VLN0-F1
#
_entry.id   AF-A0A096VLN0-F1
#
_cell.length_a   1.000
_cell.length_b   1.000
_cell.length_c   1.000
_cell.angle_alpha   90.00
_cell.angle_beta   90.00
_cell.angle_gamma   90.00
#
_symmetry.space_group_name_H-M   'P 1'
#
loop_
_entity.id
_entity.type
_entity.pdbx_description
1 polymer ?
#
loop_
_entity_poly.entity_id
_entity_poly.type
_entity_poly.pdbx_seq_one_letter_code
_entity_poly.pdbx_strand_id
1 'polypeptide(L)'
;AIDAGVDIVDVAVSSMAGLTSQPSASSLYYALDGHERKPEMNVKAVERLSQYWDSVRKYYHEFESGMNSPHTEIYEHEMPGGQYSNLQQQAKGVGLGDRWNEVKEMYRRVNDMFGDIVKVTPSSKVVGDMALYMVQNDLTEEDVYEKGATLDFPDSVVELFKGYLGQPHGGFPEKLQKLILKGEEPITVRPGEKLEPVDFEEIKKQFKESHDLTLTERDAIAYALYPKVFSEFVQTAESYGDISVLDTPTFFYGMRLGEEIEVEIEKGKTLIVKLVSIGEPNPDATRV
;
A
#
# COMPACT_ATOMS: atom_id res chain seq x y z
N ALA A 1 11.45 9.56 -24.40
CA ALA A 1 10.59 8.36 -24.57
C ALA A 1 9.73 8.48 -25.83
N ILE A 2 8.93 9.55 -25.95
CA ILE A 2 8.06 9.79 -27.11
C ILE A 2 8.84 9.93 -28.41
N ASP A 3 9.89 10.75 -28.43
CA ASP A 3 10.78 10.87 -29.61
C ASP A 3 11.48 9.55 -29.97
N ALA A 4 11.65 8.67 -28.99
CA ALA A 4 12.26 7.35 -29.16
C ALA A 4 11.28 6.26 -29.60
N GLY A 5 10.01 6.61 -29.86
CA GLY A 5 9.04 5.67 -30.42
C GLY A 5 8.17 4.91 -29.41
N VAL A 6 8.16 5.24 -28.11
CA VAL A 6 7.29 4.55 -27.13
C VAL A 6 5.82 4.60 -27.56
N ASP A 7 5.09 3.47 -27.48
CA ASP A 7 3.71 3.38 -27.95
C ASP A 7 2.68 3.91 -26.95
N ILE A 8 2.88 3.61 -25.66
CA ILE A 8 1.96 3.92 -24.56
C ILE A 8 2.76 4.47 -23.39
N VAL A 9 2.19 5.46 -22.71
CA VAL A 9 2.72 6.01 -21.45
C VAL A 9 1.59 6.14 -20.44
N ASP A 10 1.90 5.87 -19.18
CA ASP A 10 0.94 6.03 -18.09
C ASP A 10 1.01 7.44 -17.51
N VAL A 11 -0.17 8.02 -17.27
CA VAL A 11 -0.35 9.37 -16.75
C VAL A 11 -1.50 9.39 -15.75
N ALA A 12 -1.45 10.35 -14.82
CA ALA A 12 -2.53 10.60 -13.87
C ALA A 12 -3.30 11.88 -14.23
N VAL A 13 -4.57 11.96 -13.80
CA VAL A 13 -5.32 13.22 -13.84
C VAL A 13 -4.60 14.27 -12.98
N SER A 14 -4.55 15.53 -13.44
CA SER A 14 -3.64 16.53 -12.89
C SER A 14 -3.76 16.75 -11.37
N SER A 15 -4.97 16.71 -10.80
CA SER A 15 -5.20 16.84 -9.36
C SER A 15 -4.73 15.64 -8.52
N MET A 16 -4.40 14.50 -9.15
CA MET A 16 -3.86 13.30 -8.53
C MET A 16 -2.45 12.95 -9.07
N ALA A 17 -1.82 13.87 -9.80
CA ALA A 17 -0.54 13.65 -10.48
C ALA A 17 0.64 14.30 -9.73
N GLY A 18 1.85 13.89 -10.12
CA GLY A 18 3.11 14.44 -9.61
C GLY A 18 3.55 13.85 -8.28
N LEU A 19 4.70 14.32 -7.80
CA LEU A 19 5.38 13.81 -6.60
C LEU A 19 5.68 12.30 -6.74
N THR A 20 5.01 11.46 -5.97
CA THR A 20 5.14 9.99 -6.01
C THR A 20 4.14 9.32 -6.96
N SER A 21 3.20 10.08 -7.52
CA SER A 21 2.25 9.64 -8.55
C SER A 21 2.84 9.79 -9.96
N GLN A 22 2.11 9.32 -10.97
CA GLN A 22 2.48 9.51 -12.38
C GLN A 22 2.48 10.98 -12.80
N PRO A 23 3.16 11.34 -13.91
CA PRO A 23 3.06 12.66 -14.52
C PRO A 23 1.63 13.04 -14.93
N SER A 24 1.34 14.33 -15.00
CA SER A 24 0.01 14.85 -15.37
C SER A 24 -0.32 14.61 -16.85
N ALA A 25 -1.49 14.02 -17.09
CA ALA A 25 -2.03 13.77 -18.43
C ALA A 25 -2.23 15.06 -19.24
N SER A 26 -2.83 16.09 -18.63
CA SER A 26 -3.03 17.39 -19.30
C SER A 26 -1.70 18.07 -19.60
N SER A 27 -0.75 18.02 -18.67
CA SER A 27 0.57 18.63 -18.87
C SER A 27 1.31 17.95 -20.02
N LEU A 28 1.28 16.62 -20.10
CA LEU A 28 1.86 15.87 -21.21
C LEU A 28 1.20 16.24 -22.55
N TYR A 29 -0.13 16.34 -22.59
CA TYR A 29 -0.86 16.76 -23.78
C TYR A 29 -0.40 18.13 -24.31
N TYR A 30 -0.27 19.12 -23.42
CA TYR A 30 0.18 20.46 -23.80
C TYR A 30 1.67 20.50 -24.14
N ALA A 31 2.51 19.70 -23.48
CA ALA A 31 3.93 19.59 -23.82
C ALA A 31 4.17 19.03 -25.23
N LEU A 32 3.22 18.25 -25.76
CA LEU A 32 3.25 17.68 -27.10
C LEU A 32 2.45 18.51 -28.12
N ASP A 33 2.09 19.75 -27.80
CA ASP A 33 1.39 20.60 -28.77
C ASP A 33 2.29 20.90 -29.98
N GLY A 34 1.77 20.65 -31.18
CA GLY A 34 2.54 20.71 -32.42
C GLY A 34 3.49 19.53 -32.68
N HIS A 35 3.60 18.56 -31.77
CA HIS A 35 4.37 17.34 -31.97
C HIS A 35 3.61 16.32 -32.82
N GLU A 36 4.30 15.59 -33.71
CA GLU A 36 3.66 14.62 -34.62
C GLU A 36 2.97 13.47 -33.86
N ARG A 37 3.50 13.10 -32.69
CA ARG A 37 2.98 12.05 -31.81
C ARG A 37 2.09 12.61 -30.68
N LYS A 38 1.48 13.78 -30.86
CA LYS A 38 0.54 14.34 -29.88
C LYS A 38 -0.62 13.35 -29.66
N PRO A 39 -0.97 13.00 -28.40
CA PRO A 39 -2.04 12.06 -28.15
C PRO A 39 -3.39 12.61 -28.61
N GLU A 40 -4.18 11.78 -29.28
CA GLU A 40 -5.57 12.09 -29.61
C GLU A 40 -6.45 11.95 -28.36
N MET A 41 -6.63 13.07 -27.66
CA MET A 41 -7.34 13.11 -26.39
C MET A 41 -8.18 14.37 -26.26
N ASN A 42 -9.38 14.25 -25.68
CA ASN A 42 -10.20 15.41 -25.32
C ASN A 42 -9.67 16.05 -24.02
N VAL A 43 -8.67 16.93 -24.14
CA VAL A 43 -8.04 17.58 -22.97
C VAL A 43 -9.04 18.34 -22.09
N LYS A 44 -10.08 18.95 -22.66
CA LYS A 44 -11.12 19.67 -21.90
C LYS A 44 -11.93 18.72 -21.01
N ALA A 45 -12.20 17.50 -21.48
CA ALA A 45 -12.85 16.48 -20.66
C ALA A 45 -11.94 16.02 -19.51
N VAL A 46 -10.64 15.85 -19.76
CA VAL A 46 -9.66 15.51 -18.72
C VAL A 46 -9.50 16.61 -17.68
N GLU A 47 -9.53 17.87 -18.09
CA GLU A 47 -9.52 19.02 -17.16
C GLU A 47 -10.76 19.05 -16.26
N ARG A 48 -11.96 18.78 -16.81
CA ARG A 48 -13.20 18.65 -16.00
C ARG A 48 -13.11 17.48 -15.03
N LEU A 49 -12.56 16.36 -15.48
CA LEU A 49 -12.30 15.20 -14.60
C LEU A 49 -11.33 15.59 -13.47
N SER A 50 -10.33 16.41 -13.75
CA SER A 50 -9.40 16.93 -12.74
C SER A 50 -10.09 17.80 -11.70
N GLN A 51 -11.08 18.62 -12.08
CA GLN A 51 -11.85 19.45 -11.14
C GLN A 51 -12.68 18.59 -10.17
N TYR A 52 -13.27 17.50 -10.68
CA TYR A 52 -13.94 16.51 -9.83
C TYR A 52 -12.97 15.90 -8.82
N TRP A 53 -11.84 15.37 -9.29
CA TRP A 53 -10.85 14.74 -8.40
C TRP A 53 -10.18 15.71 -7.43
N ASP A 54 -10.04 16.99 -7.78
CA ASP A 54 -9.57 18.02 -6.84
C ASP A 54 -10.54 18.18 -5.66
N SER A 55 -11.84 18.08 -5.92
CA SER A 55 -12.86 18.15 -4.88
C SER A 55 -12.87 16.88 -4.03
N VAL A 56 -12.81 15.70 -4.66
CA VAL A 56 -12.79 14.40 -3.95
C VAL A 56 -11.55 14.23 -3.09
N ARG A 57 -10.36 14.61 -3.59
CA ARG A 57 -9.08 14.47 -2.86
C ARG A 57 -9.11 15.14 -1.48
N LYS A 58 -9.85 16.25 -1.32
CA LYS A 58 -9.98 16.98 -0.05
C LYS A 58 -10.62 16.13 1.06
N TYR A 59 -11.47 15.16 0.71
CA TYR A 59 -12.03 14.23 1.69
C TYR A 59 -10.98 13.31 2.31
N TYR A 60 -9.84 13.14 1.64
CA TYR A 60 -8.75 12.25 2.05
C TYR A 60 -7.54 13.01 2.62
N HIS A 61 -7.71 14.25 3.07
CA HIS A 61 -6.61 15.10 3.56
C HIS A 61 -5.80 14.47 4.70
N GLU A 62 -6.43 13.69 5.59
CA GLU A 62 -5.77 12.94 6.67
C GLU A 62 -4.78 11.88 6.16
N PHE A 63 -4.90 11.47 4.90
CA PHE A 63 -4.04 10.47 4.26
C PHE A 63 -2.97 11.10 3.34
N GLU A 64 -2.91 12.43 3.26
CA GLU A 64 -1.86 13.10 2.47
C GLU A 64 -0.48 12.84 3.07
N SER A 65 0.48 12.52 2.20
CA SER A 65 1.86 12.24 2.62
C SER A 65 2.57 13.44 3.27
N GLY A 66 2.06 14.66 3.05
CA GLY A 66 2.69 15.92 3.45
C GLY A 66 3.84 16.37 2.54
N MET A 67 4.11 15.65 1.44
CA MET A 67 5.07 16.08 0.44
C MET A 67 4.55 17.29 -0.34
N ASN A 68 5.32 18.39 -0.34
CA ASN A 68 4.93 19.65 -0.99
C ASN A 68 5.68 19.93 -2.30
N SER A 69 6.78 19.22 -2.57
CA SER A 69 7.65 19.48 -3.72
C SER A 69 8.33 18.22 -4.22
N PRO A 70 8.82 18.21 -5.48
CA PRO A 70 9.66 17.14 -5.98
C PRO A 70 10.85 16.85 -5.05
N HIS A 71 11.31 15.61 -5.03
CA HIS A 71 12.50 15.19 -4.30
C HIS A 71 13.43 14.45 -5.28
N THR A 72 14.67 14.92 -5.40
CA THR A 72 15.66 14.32 -6.31
C THR A 72 16.47 13.21 -5.66
N GLU A 73 16.37 13.06 -4.33
CA GLU A 73 17.03 11.99 -3.57
C GLU A 73 16.53 10.59 -3.95
N ILE A 74 15.45 10.51 -4.73
CA ILE A 74 14.99 9.26 -5.36
C ILE A 74 16.11 8.56 -6.15
N TYR A 75 17.03 9.32 -6.75
CA TYR A 75 18.18 8.75 -7.48
C TYR A 75 19.25 8.15 -6.56
N GLU A 76 19.22 8.47 -5.26
CA GLU A 76 20.12 7.91 -4.26
C GLU A 76 19.48 6.69 -3.58
N HIS A 77 18.28 6.85 -3.02
CA HIS A 77 17.65 5.80 -2.22
C HIS A 77 16.82 4.81 -3.04
N GLU A 78 16.37 5.20 -4.23
CA GLU A 78 15.62 4.34 -5.17
C GLU A 78 14.33 3.72 -4.60
N MET A 79 13.83 4.19 -3.46
CA MET A 79 12.51 3.83 -2.93
C MET A 79 11.39 4.12 -3.94
N PRO A 80 10.59 3.12 -4.35
CA PRO A 80 9.38 3.38 -5.14
C PRO A 80 8.43 4.37 -4.45
N GLY A 81 7.60 5.08 -5.22
CA GLY A 81 6.72 6.12 -4.68
C GLY A 81 5.86 5.68 -3.49
N GLY A 82 5.19 4.53 -3.59
CA GLY A 82 4.40 3.98 -2.48
C GLY A 82 5.25 3.49 -1.30
N GLN A 83 6.48 3.01 -1.55
CA GLN A 83 7.40 2.62 -0.48
C GLN A 83 7.86 3.85 0.31
N TYR A 84 8.16 4.97 -0.35
CA TYR A 84 8.61 6.19 0.31
C TYR A 84 7.58 6.68 1.34
N SER A 85 6.32 6.84 0.94
CA SER A 85 5.26 7.31 1.83
C SER A 85 4.99 6.33 2.98
N ASN A 86 4.96 5.03 2.69
CA ASN A 86 4.71 4.00 3.71
C ASN A 86 5.85 3.93 4.72
N LEU A 87 7.10 3.91 4.26
CA LEU A 87 8.27 3.81 5.12
C LEU A 87 8.42 5.06 6.01
N GLN A 88 8.07 6.24 5.49
CA GLN A 88 8.06 7.46 6.29
C GLN A 88 7.05 7.39 7.44
N GLN A 89 5.85 6.86 7.19
CA GLN A 89 4.84 6.65 8.25
C GLN A 89 5.26 5.58 9.24
N GLN A 90 5.88 4.48 8.78
CA GLN A 90 6.46 3.46 9.65
C GLN A 90 7.56 4.03 10.55
N ALA A 91 8.49 4.81 9.98
CA ALA A 91 9.55 5.49 10.74
C ALA A 91 8.96 6.38 11.85
N LYS A 92 7.93 7.17 11.55
CA LYS A 92 7.20 7.96 12.55
C LYS A 92 6.58 7.07 13.63
N GLY A 93 5.91 5.98 13.24
CA GLY A 93 5.27 5.03 14.14
C GLY A 93 6.23 4.34 15.13
N VAL A 94 7.50 4.18 14.76
CA VAL A 94 8.54 3.60 15.63
C VAL A 94 9.46 4.64 16.29
N GLY A 95 9.10 5.93 16.22
CA GLY A 95 9.87 7.00 16.86
C GLY A 95 11.14 7.45 16.12
N LEU A 96 11.31 7.03 14.87
CA LEU A 96 12.41 7.43 13.98
C LEU A 96 12.06 8.59 13.04
N GLY A 97 10.95 9.28 13.27
CA GLY A 97 10.48 10.38 12.42
C GLY A 97 11.55 11.47 12.23
N ASP A 98 12.24 11.86 13.30
CA ASP A 98 13.30 12.88 13.27
C ASP A 98 14.61 12.38 12.63
N ARG A 99 14.76 11.05 12.48
CA ARG A 99 15.90 10.38 11.85
C ARG A 99 15.60 9.94 10.40
N TRP A 100 14.58 10.53 9.76
CA TRP A 100 14.15 10.13 8.41
C TRP A 100 15.28 10.17 7.35
N ASN A 101 16.17 11.16 7.43
CA ASN A 101 17.30 11.24 6.50
C ASN A 101 18.26 10.06 6.65
N GLU A 102 18.52 9.63 7.89
CA GLU A 102 19.34 8.46 8.17
C GLU A 102 18.68 7.17 7.67
N VAL A 103 17.35 7.05 7.78
CA VAL A 103 16.60 5.91 7.21
C VAL A 103 16.76 5.85 5.69
N LYS A 104 16.72 6.99 4.98
CA LYS A 104 16.94 7.02 3.52
C LYS A 104 18.35 6.59 3.14
N GLU A 105 19.37 7.08 3.85
CA GLU A 105 20.76 6.68 3.62
C GLU A 105 20.95 5.18 3.92
N MET A 106 20.38 4.69 5.02
CA MET A 106 20.44 3.29 5.39
C MET A 106 19.72 2.40 4.37
N TYR A 107 18.61 2.85 3.79
CA TYR A 107 17.91 2.12 2.74
C TYR A 107 18.80 1.87 1.52
N ARG A 108 19.59 2.88 1.10
CA ARG A 108 20.59 2.69 0.03
C ARG A 108 21.69 1.70 0.45
N ARG A 109 22.22 1.83 1.66
CA ARG A 109 23.26 0.91 2.17
C ARG A 109 22.77 -0.53 2.24
N VAL A 110 21.55 -0.75 2.71
CA VAL A 110 20.93 -2.07 2.75
C VAL A 110 20.77 -2.66 1.35
N ASN A 111 20.37 -1.85 0.37
CA ASN A 111 20.30 -2.31 -1.02
C ASN A 111 21.65 -2.85 -1.50
N ASP A 112 22.73 -2.11 -1.24
CA ASP A 112 24.08 -2.50 -1.65
C ASP A 112 24.55 -3.75 -0.90
N MET A 113 24.30 -3.80 0.40
CA MET A 113 24.56 -4.96 1.26
C MET A 113 23.80 -6.21 0.79
N PHE A 114 22.60 -6.06 0.22
CA PHE A 114 21.80 -7.16 -0.34
C PHE A 114 22.21 -7.57 -1.75
N GLY A 115 23.20 -6.90 -2.37
CA GLY A 115 23.70 -7.20 -3.70
C GLY A 115 23.03 -6.42 -4.83
N ASP A 116 22.56 -5.20 -4.53
CA ASP A 116 21.91 -4.28 -5.48
C ASP A 116 20.69 -4.88 -6.18
N ILE A 117 19.64 -5.13 -5.39
CA ILE A 117 18.45 -5.83 -5.85
C ILE A 117 17.45 -4.90 -6.54
N VAL A 118 16.57 -5.49 -7.36
CA VAL A 118 15.38 -4.78 -7.84
C VAL A 118 14.43 -4.54 -6.67
N LYS A 119 14.10 -3.27 -6.43
CA LYS A 119 13.26 -2.82 -5.31
C LYS A 119 11.86 -2.44 -5.82
N VAL A 120 10.92 -3.38 -5.67
CA VAL A 120 9.49 -3.18 -5.92
C VAL A 120 8.71 -4.07 -4.96
N THR A 121 7.44 -3.80 -4.69
CA THR A 121 6.68 -4.65 -3.76
C THR A 121 6.73 -6.13 -4.16
N PRO A 122 7.11 -7.06 -3.27
CA PRO A 122 7.42 -6.85 -1.84
C PRO A 122 8.91 -6.61 -1.48
N SER A 123 9.88 -6.76 -2.39
CA SER A 123 11.31 -6.59 -2.08
C SER A 123 11.67 -5.19 -1.57
N SER A 124 10.99 -4.13 -2.04
CA SER A 124 11.19 -2.77 -1.54
C SER A 124 10.83 -2.62 -0.06
N LYS A 125 9.83 -3.38 0.41
CA LYS A 125 9.46 -3.44 1.83
C LYS A 125 10.57 -4.11 2.63
N VAL A 126 11.12 -5.22 2.14
CA VAL A 126 12.20 -5.95 2.83
C VAL A 126 13.41 -5.06 3.11
N VAL A 127 13.84 -4.28 2.10
CA VAL A 127 14.92 -3.28 2.27
C VAL A 127 14.52 -2.22 3.30
N GLY A 128 13.25 -1.81 3.31
CA GLY A 128 12.72 -0.83 4.27
C GLY A 128 12.71 -1.34 5.71
N ASP A 129 12.22 -2.56 5.93
CA ASP A 129 12.17 -3.20 7.24
C ASP A 129 13.60 -3.35 7.81
N MET A 130 14.56 -3.77 6.97
CA MET A 130 15.98 -3.84 7.37
C MET A 130 16.58 -2.46 7.67
N ALA A 131 16.28 -1.45 6.85
CA ALA A 131 16.79 -0.10 7.08
C ALA A 131 16.27 0.50 8.40
N LEU A 132 14.97 0.35 8.69
CA LEU A 132 14.39 0.75 9.97
C LEU A 132 15.03 -0.02 11.12
N TYR A 133 15.19 -1.34 10.99
CA TYR A 133 15.82 -2.18 12.00
C TYR A 133 17.24 -1.72 12.31
N MET A 134 18.05 -1.44 11.29
CA MET A 134 19.43 -1.00 11.47
C MET A 134 19.50 0.38 12.14
N VAL A 135 18.70 1.36 11.71
CA VAL A 135 18.67 2.69 12.32
C VAL A 135 18.14 2.64 13.75
N GLN A 136 17.11 1.84 14.02
CA GLN A 136 16.53 1.71 15.36
C GLN A 136 17.53 1.14 16.38
N ASN A 137 18.43 0.27 15.93
CA ASN A 137 19.41 -0.41 16.78
C ASN A 137 20.83 0.18 16.63
N ASP A 138 20.97 1.32 15.97
CA ASP A 138 22.24 2.01 15.70
C ASP A 138 23.31 1.07 15.08
N LEU A 139 22.89 0.24 14.13
CA LEU A 139 23.73 -0.77 13.47
C LEU A 139 24.34 -0.23 12.16
N THR A 140 25.63 -0.50 12.00
CA THR A 140 26.33 -0.37 10.71
C THR A 140 26.27 -1.67 9.91
N GLU A 141 26.70 -1.63 8.64
CA GLU A 141 26.86 -2.85 7.83
C GLU A 141 27.90 -3.78 8.46
N GLU A 142 28.99 -3.23 8.97
CA GLU A 142 30.02 -3.97 9.68
C GLU A 142 29.46 -4.70 10.90
N ASP A 143 28.60 -4.03 11.70
CA ASP A 143 27.91 -4.65 12.83
C ASP A 143 27.04 -5.84 12.40
N VAL A 144 26.34 -5.75 11.26
CA VAL A 144 25.54 -6.86 10.71
C VAL A 144 26.43 -8.06 10.39
N TYR A 145 27.61 -7.85 9.82
CA TYR A 145 28.54 -8.94 9.51
C TYR A 145 29.27 -9.50 10.74
N GLU A 146 29.56 -8.68 11.76
CA GLU A 146 30.26 -9.10 12.97
C GLU A 146 29.32 -9.75 14.00
N LYS A 147 28.13 -9.19 14.17
CA LYS A 147 27.17 -9.56 15.22
C LYS A 147 25.93 -10.27 14.68
N GLY A 148 25.80 -10.44 13.37
CA GLY A 148 24.61 -10.99 12.71
C GLY A 148 24.15 -12.34 13.25
N ALA A 149 25.05 -13.19 13.74
CA ALA A 149 24.69 -14.46 14.36
C ALA A 149 23.81 -14.31 15.63
N THR A 150 23.89 -13.17 16.31
CA THR A 150 23.13 -12.87 17.53
C THR A 150 21.97 -11.90 17.31
N LEU A 151 21.87 -11.30 16.12
CA LEU A 151 20.81 -10.35 15.78
C LEU A 151 19.55 -11.09 15.31
N ASP A 152 18.38 -10.64 15.75
CA ASP A 152 17.10 -11.12 15.24
C ASP A 152 16.62 -10.20 14.13
N PHE A 153 16.82 -10.66 12.88
CA PHE A 153 16.44 -9.91 11.69
C PHE A 153 14.92 -9.91 11.47
N PRO A 154 14.36 -8.87 10.83
CA PRO A 154 12.95 -8.85 10.46
C PRO A 154 12.54 -10.08 9.63
N ASP A 155 11.34 -10.61 9.86
CA ASP A 155 10.84 -11.81 9.17
C ASP A 155 10.89 -11.68 7.64
N SER A 156 10.56 -10.49 7.12
CA SER A 156 10.58 -10.20 5.68
C SER A 156 11.98 -10.34 5.06
N VAL A 157 13.03 -10.01 5.83
CA VAL A 157 14.44 -10.18 5.44
C VAL A 157 14.79 -11.66 5.42
N VAL A 158 14.42 -12.38 6.48
CA VAL A 158 14.63 -13.83 6.56
C VAL A 158 13.92 -14.54 5.40
N GLU A 159 12.67 -14.20 5.09
CA GLU A 159 11.90 -14.78 3.98
C GLU A 159 12.52 -14.49 2.60
N LEU A 160 13.01 -13.28 2.37
CA LEU A 160 13.74 -12.93 1.15
C LEU A 160 14.97 -13.81 1.00
N PHE A 161 15.83 -13.89 2.03
CA PHE A 161 17.06 -14.67 1.99
C PHE A 161 16.82 -16.19 2.02
N LYS A 162 15.66 -16.65 2.49
CA LYS A 162 15.19 -18.04 2.31
C LYS A 162 14.81 -18.33 0.86
N GLY A 163 14.58 -17.31 0.03
CA GLY A 163 14.22 -17.46 -1.39
C GLY A 163 12.71 -17.48 -1.64
N TYR A 164 11.86 -17.14 -0.66
CA TYR A 164 10.40 -17.15 -0.83
C TYR A 164 9.88 -16.02 -1.72
N LEU A 165 10.70 -15.00 -1.98
CA LEU A 165 10.44 -13.94 -2.96
C LEU A 165 11.04 -14.25 -4.34
N GLY A 166 11.59 -15.45 -4.52
CA GLY A 166 12.34 -15.85 -5.71
C GLY A 166 13.85 -15.61 -5.56
N GLN A 167 14.55 -15.59 -6.69
CA GLN A 167 16.02 -15.46 -6.73
C GLN A 167 16.39 -14.12 -7.39
N PRO A 168 17.24 -13.29 -6.75
CA PRO A 168 17.75 -12.08 -7.36
C PRO A 168 18.75 -12.40 -8.49
N HIS A 169 18.95 -11.44 -9.38
CA HIS A 169 20.02 -11.54 -10.38
C HIS A 169 21.38 -11.67 -9.68
N GLY A 170 22.20 -12.63 -10.10
CA GLY A 170 23.50 -12.89 -9.46
C GLY A 170 23.43 -13.69 -8.15
N GLY A 171 22.24 -14.00 -7.64
CA GLY A 171 22.05 -14.70 -6.37
C GLY A 171 22.29 -13.80 -5.14
N PHE A 172 22.17 -14.39 -3.95
CA PHE A 172 22.35 -13.66 -2.69
C PHE A 172 23.83 -13.63 -2.26
N PRO A 173 24.29 -12.56 -1.57
CA PRO A 173 25.61 -12.54 -0.94
C PRO A 173 25.74 -13.68 0.10
N GLU A 174 26.54 -14.71 -0.20
CA GLU A 174 26.54 -15.97 0.55
C GLU A 174 26.80 -15.83 2.05
N LYS A 175 27.76 -14.97 2.43
CA LYS A 175 28.11 -14.75 3.84
C LYS A 175 26.93 -14.13 4.60
N LEU A 176 26.26 -13.16 3.99
CA LEU A 176 25.11 -12.48 4.58
C LEU A 176 23.91 -13.43 4.67
N GLN A 177 23.65 -14.20 3.62
CA GLN A 177 22.58 -15.21 3.63
C GLN A 177 22.77 -16.21 4.78
N LYS A 178 23.99 -16.73 4.97
CA LYS A 178 24.28 -17.64 6.10
C LYS A 178 24.05 -17.01 7.47
N LEU A 179 24.39 -15.73 7.64
CA LEU A 179 24.17 -15.00 8.89
C LEU A 179 22.68 -14.79 9.18
N ILE A 180 21.92 -14.37 8.17
CA ILE A 180 20.47 -14.13 8.30
C ILE A 180 19.71 -15.43 8.56
N LEU A 181 20.06 -16.51 7.87
CA LEU A 181 19.34 -17.78 7.96
C LEU A 181 19.70 -18.63 9.18
N LYS A 182 20.83 -18.36 9.85
CA LYS A 182 21.25 -19.07 11.07
C LYS A 182 21.20 -20.61 10.96
N GLY A 183 21.52 -21.15 9.78
CA GLY A 183 21.51 -22.58 9.49
C GLY A 183 20.23 -23.13 8.88
N GLU A 184 19.18 -22.31 8.70
CA GLU A 184 18.03 -22.69 7.89
C GLU A 184 18.41 -22.83 6.41
N GLU A 185 17.85 -23.83 5.73
CA GLU A 185 18.15 -24.10 4.32
C GLU A 185 17.31 -23.19 3.40
N PRO A 186 17.94 -22.41 2.51
CA PRO A 186 17.23 -21.62 1.52
C PRO A 186 16.69 -22.50 0.38
N ILE A 187 15.62 -22.03 -0.25
CA ILE A 187 15.08 -22.60 -1.48
C ILE A 187 15.64 -21.85 -2.69
N THR A 188 15.84 -22.57 -3.79
CA THR A 188 16.31 -22.02 -5.09
C THR A 188 15.33 -22.24 -6.23
N VAL A 189 14.26 -23.01 -5.96
CA VAL A 189 13.16 -23.28 -6.90
C VAL A 189 12.09 -22.21 -6.81
N ARG A 190 11.10 -22.25 -7.71
CA ARG A 190 9.95 -21.36 -7.66
C ARG A 190 9.13 -21.64 -6.39
N PRO A 191 8.93 -20.66 -5.47
CA PRO A 191 8.29 -20.91 -4.17
C PRO A 191 6.92 -21.57 -4.25
N GLY A 192 6.12 -21.20 -5.26
CA GLY A 192 4.80 -21.79 -5.51
C GLY A 192 4.80 -23.27 -5.92
N GLU A 193 5.95 -23.91 -6.11
CA GLU A 193 6.05 -25.38 -6.28
C GLU A 193 6.02 -26.13 -4.95
N LYS A 194 6.24 -25.44 -3.83
CA LYS A 194 6.20 -25.99 -2.48
C LYS A 194 4.86 -25.75 -1.77
N LEU A 195 3.94 -25.03 -2.41
CA LEU A 195 2.63 -24.74 -1.83
C LEU A 195 1.65 -25.86 -2.17
N GLU A 196 0.86 -26.25 -1.17
CA GLU A 196 -0.26 -27.16 -1.39
C GLU A 196 -1.36 -26.47 -2.21
N PRO A 197 -2.10 -27.21 -3.05
CA PRO A 197 -3.27 -26.67 -3.74
C PRO A 197 -4.33 -26.15 -2.76
N VAL A 198 -4.93 -25.02 -3.09
CA VAL A 198 -6.05 -24.45 -2.32
C VAL A 198 -7.35 -25.16 -2.71
N ASP A 199 -8.12 -25.58 -1.71
CA ASP A 199 -9.47 -26.12 -1.90
C ASP A 199 -10.52 -24.99 -1.76
N PHE A 200 -10.98 -24.48 -2.89
CA PHE A 200 -11.97 -23.40 -2.92
C PHE A 200 -13.38 -23.86 -2.54
N GLU A 201 -13.71 -25.15 -2.71
CA GLU A 201 -15.03 -25.67 -2.33
C GLU A 201 -15.12 -25.83 -0.82
N GLU A 202 -14.04 -26.25 -0.16
CA GLU A 202 -13.99 -26.28 1.30
C GLU A 202 -14.10 -24.87 1.90
N ILE A 203 -13.44 -23.85 1.31
CA ILE A 203 -13.61 -22.45 1.74
C ILE A 203 -15.08 -22.03 1.67
N LYS A 204 -15.75 -22.26 0.53
CA LYS A 204 -17.17 -21.90 0.36
C LYS A 204 -18.06 -22.62 1.38
N LYS A 205 -17.81 -23.91 1.60
CA LYS A 205 -18.55 -24.72 2.56
C LYS A 205 -18.36 -24.22 3.99
N GLN A 206 -17.12 -23.92 4.39
CA GLN A 206 -16.81 -23.38 5.72
C GLN A 206 -17.63 -22.12 6.01
N PHE A 207 -17.68 -21.16 5.09
CA PHE A 207 -18.45 -19.93 5.27
C PHE A 207 -19.96 -20.15 5.22
N LYS A 208 -20.42 -21.13 4.43
CA LYS A 208 -21.84 -21.51 4.45
C LYS A 208 -22.26 -22.09 5.78
N GLU A 209 -21.41 -22.87 6.44
CA GLU A 209 -21.70 -23.50 7.73
C GLU A 209 -21.55 -22.53 8.91
N SER A 210 -20.55 -21.65 8.88
CA SER A 210 -20.23 -20.75 10.00
C SER A 210 -20.95 -19.40 9.97
N HIS A 211 -21.29 -18.89 8.79
CA HIS A 211 -21.90 -17.55 8.61
C HIS A 211 -23.24 -17.59 7.84
N ASP A 212 -23.71 -18.77 7.40
CA ASP A 212 -24.82 -18.92 6.45
C ASP A 212 -24.61 -18.16 5.11
N LEU A 213 -23.36 -17.82 4.80
CA LEU A 213 -22.99 -17.04 3.61
C LEU A 213 -22.67 -17.94 2.43
N THR A 214 -23.31 -17.67 1.30
CA THR A 214 -22.96 -18.30 0.02
C THR A 214 -21.92 -17.46 -0.70
N LEU A 215 -20.65 -17.86 -0.61
CA LEU A 215 -19.54 -17.16 -1.25
C LEU A 215 -19.53 -17.36 -2.77
N THR A 216 -19.19 -16.30 -3.51
CA THR A 216 -18.85 -16.39 -4.93
C THR A 216 -17.43 -16.92 -5.12
N GLU A 217 -17.03 -17.20 -6.36
CA GLU A 217 -15.63 -17.54 -6.67
C GLU A 217 -14.65 -16.41 -6.31
N ARG A 218 -15.07 -15.16 -6.48
CA ARG A 218 -14.25 -13.98 -6.12
C ARG A 218 -14.03 -13.91 -4.61
N ASP A 219 -15.05 -14.22 -3.83
CA ASP A 219 -14.97 -14.22 -2.37
C ASP A 219 -14.05 -15.34 -1.87
N ALA A 220 -14.16 -16.55 -2.45
CA ALA A 220 -13.28 -17.66 -2.11
C ALA A 220 -11.80 -17.33 -2.44
N ILE A 221 -11.54 -16.64 -3.56
CA ILE A 221 -10.19 -16.14 -3.90
C ILE A 221 -9.74 -15.05 -2.93
N ALA A 222 -10.62 -14.11 -2.57
CA ALA A 222 -10.30 -13.05 -1.63
C ALA A 222 -9.93 -13.63 -0.24
N TYR A 223 -10.67 -14.62 0.24
CA TYR A 223 -10.33 -15.36 1.45
C TYR A 223 -9.02 -16.13 1.30
N ALA A 224 -8.79 -16.82 0.18
CA ALA A 224 -7.52 -17.54 -0.04
C ALA A 224 -6.30 -16.60 -0.03
N LEU A 225 -6.45 -15.36 -0.52
CA LEU A 225 -5.39 -14.35 -0.52
C LEU A 225 -5.21 -13.70 0.86
N TYR A 226 -6.31 -13.38 1.55
CA TYR A 226 -6.29 -12.66 2.83
C TYR A 226 -7.33 -13.24 3.83
N PRO A 227 -7.08 -14.43 4.42
CA PRO A 227 -8.09 -15.13 5.21
C PRO A 227 -8.64 -14.29 6.36
N LYS A 228 -7.74 -13.71 7.16
CA LYS A 228 -8.10 -12.88 8.32
C LYS A 228 -8.85 -11.61 7.90
N VAL A 229 -8.32 -10.88 6.92
CA VAL A 229 -8.91 -9.61 6.46
C VAL A 229 -10.30 -9.84 5.88
N PHE A 230 -10.49 -10.92 5.11
CA PHE A 230 -11.79 -11.26 4.55
C PHE A 230 -12.79 -11.65 5.64
N SER A 231 -12.39 -12.45 6.64
CA SER A 231 -13.25 -12.77 7.78
C SER A 231 -13.65 -11.54 8.59
N GLU A 232 -12.73 -10.60 8.82
CA GLU A 232 -13.03 -9.32 9.49
C GLU A 232 -13.95 -8.44 8.64
N PHE A 233 -13.78 -8.42 7.32
CA PHE A 233 -14.69 -7.76 6.39
C PHE A 233 -16.11 -8.34 6.48
N VAL A 234 -16.24 -9.67 6.49
CA VAL A 234 -17.53 -10.35 6.65
C VAL A 234 -18.20 -9.97 7.97
N GLN A 235 -17.46 -10.03 9.09
CA GLN A 235 -17.99 -9.61 10.40
C GLN A 235 -18.43 -8.14 10.43
N THR A 236 -17.70 -7.29 9.73
CA THR A 236 -18.05 -5.86 9.58
C THR A 236 -19.34 -5.71 8.80
N ALA A 237 -19.50 -6.42 7.67
CA ALA A 237 -20.71 -6.40 6.87
C ALA A 237 -21.92 -6.98 7.62
N GLU A 238 -21.75 -8.03 8.42
CA GLU A 238 -22.80 -8.58 9.30
C GLU A 238 -23.24 -7.57 10.37
N SER A 239 -22.31 -6.76 10.90
CA SER A 239 -22.58 -5.81 11.98
C SER A 239 -23.18 -4.49 11.48
N TYR A 240 -22.71 -3.99 10.34
CA TYR A 240 -22.99 -2.63 9.86
C TYR A 240 -23.72 -2.58 8.51
N GLY A 241 -23.89 -3.71 7.84
CA GLY A 241 -24.41 -3.77 6.47
C GLY A 241 -23.40 -3.26 5.44
N ASP A 242 -23.92 -2.90 4.25
CA ASP A 242 -23.11 -2.32 3.19
C ASP A 242 -22.84 -0.83 3.45
N ILE A 243 -21.70 -0.54 4.07
CA ILE A 243 -21.25 0.82 4.36
C ILE A 243 -20.58 1.50 3.15
N SER A 244 -20.38 0.79 2.03
CA SER A 244 -19.75 1.37 0.83
C SER A 244 -20.66 2.34 0.08
N VAL A 245 -21.96 2.30 0.37
CA VAL A 245 -22.98 3.22 -0.17
C VAL A 245 -23.00 4.58 0.50
N LEU A 246 -22.26 4.77 1.60
CA LEU A 246 -22.10 6.06 2.26
C LEU A 246 -21.15 6.95 1.47
N ASP A 247 -21.42 8.25 1.43
CA ASP A 247 -20.46 9.22 0.93
C ASP A 247 -19.22 9.27 1.83
N THR A 248 -18.07 9.66 1.26
CA THR A 248 -16.77 9.61 1.95
C THR A 248 -16.73 10.41 3.27
N PRO A 249 -17.22 11.67 3.34
CA PRO A 249 -17.35 12.37 4.61
C PRO A 249 -18.15 11.60 5.67
N THR A 250 -19.34 11.10 5.32
CA THR A 250 -20.18 10.34 6.25
C THR A 250 -19.49 9.05 6.71
N PHE A 251 -18.82 8.35 5.79
CA PHE A 251 -18.07 7.14 6.11
C PHE A 251 -16.97 7.37 7.16
N PHE A 252 -16.19 8.45 7.03
CA PHE A 252 -15.08 8.73 7.95
C PHE A 252 -15.49 9.42 9.25
N TYR A 253 -16.51 10.28 9.21
CA TYR A 253 -16.78 11.22 10.31
C TYR A 253 -18.20 11.10 10.88
N GLY A 254 -19.07 10.28 10.29
CA GLY A 254 -20.48 10.22 10.65
C GLY A 254 -21.22 11.51 10.31
N MET A 255 -22.21 11.87 11.14
CA MET A 255 -23.09 13.02 10.92
C MET A 255 -22.94 14.09 12.01
N ARG A 256 -23.09 15.36 11.62
CA ARG A 256 -23.20 16.51 12.54
C ARG A 256 -24.63 16.71 13.02
N LEU A 257 -24.81 17.31 14.20
CA LEU A 257 -26.13 17.61 14.73
C LEU A 257 -26.93 18.51 13.77
N GLY A 258 -28.13 18.06 13.39
CA GLY A 258 -29.01 18.72 12.43
C GLY A 258 -28.72 18.41 10.96
N GLU A 259 -27.64 17.69 10.66
CA GLU A 259 -27.29 17.24 9.31
C GLU A 259 -28.30 16.23 8.79
N GLU A 260 -28.60 16.32 7.50
CA GLU A 260 -29.47 15.42 6.76
C GLU A 260 -28.67 14.89 5.56
N ILE A 261 -28.68 13.57 5.39
CA ILE A 261 -27.97 12.87 4.31
C ILE A 261 -28.96 12.00 3.52
N GLU A 262 -28.61 11.75 2.27
CA GLU A 262 -29.31 10.82 1.38
C GLU A 262 -28.41 9.61 1.10
N VAL A 263 -28.87 8.41 1.43
CA VAL A 263 -28.12 7.16 1.24
C VAL A 263 -28.88 6.26 0.28
N GLU A 264 -28.37 6.11 -0.95
CA GLU A 264 -28.94 5.18 -1.94
C GLU A 264 -28.44 3.76 -1.65
N ILE A 265 -29.27 2.96 -0.97
CA ILE A 265 -28.93 1.59 -0.56
C ILE A 265 -29.13 0.57 -1.70
N GLU A 266 -30.05 0.86 -2.61
CA GLU A 266 -30.30 0.09 -3.82
C GLU A 266 -30.87 1.03 -4.88
N LYS A 267 -30.80 0.64 -6.16
CA LYS A 267 -31.37 1.43 -7.25
C LYS A 267 -32.86 1.75 -6.99
N GLY A 268 -33.15 3.02 -6.79
CA GLY A 268 -34.50 3.52 -6.51
C GLY A 268 -34.96 3.40 -5.05
N LYS A 269 -34.07 3.04 -4.11
CA LYS A 269 -34.29 3.08 -2.67
C LYS A 269 -33.27 4.02 -2.02
N THR A 270 -33.77 5.16 -1.55
CA THR A 270 -32.96 6.17 -0.86
C THR A 270 -33.46 6.34 0.57
N LEU A 271 -32.56 6.24 1.54
CA LEU A 271 -32.82 6.59 2.93
C LEU A 271 -32.48 8.07 3.14
N ILE A 272 -33.43 8.83 3.67
CA ILE A 272 -33.18 10.19 4.15
C ILE A 272 -32.96 10.08 5.66
N VAL A 273 -31.72 10.35 6.09
CA VAL A 273 -31.31 10.20 7.48
C VAL A 273 -30.99 11.58 8.03
N LYS A 274 -31.59 11.95 9.17
CA LYS A 274 -31.32 13.21 9.86
C LYS A 274 -30.91 12.97 11.30
N LEU A 275 -29.77 13.53 11.70
CA LEU A 275 -29.32 13.47 13.08
C LEU A 275 -29.98 14.58 13.90
N VAL A 276 -30.99 14.24 14.69
CA VAL A 276 -31.80 15.23 15.42
C VAL A 276 -31.23 15.56 16.80
N SER A 277 -30.59 14.59 17.46
CA SER A 277 -30.03 14.73 18.81
C SER A 277 -28.92 13.73 19.05
N ILE A 278 -27.96 14.08 19.91
CA ILE A 278 -26.98 13.15 20.50
C ILE A 278 -27.11 13.32 22.02
N GLY A 279 -27.52 12.27 22.75
CA GLY A 279 -27.59 12.30 24.19
C GLY A 279 -26.23 12.37 24.88
N GLU A 280 -26.23 12.91 26.10
CA GLU A 280 -25.09 12.82 27.01
C GLU A 280 -24.82 11.35 27.39
N PRO A 281 -23.56 10.99 27.68
CA PRO A 281 -23.24 9.63 28.07
C PRO A 281 -23.93 9.26 29.39
N ASN A 282 -24.59 8.12 29.40
CA ASN A 282 -25.13 7.49 30.59
C ASN A 282 -23.99 7.05 31.54
N PRO A 283 -24.27 6.72 32.81
CA PRO A 283 -23.27 6.22 33.74
C PRO A 283 -22.55 4.93 33.29
N ASP A 284 -23.15 4.15 32.40
CA ASP A 284 -22.57 2.96 31.76
C ASP A 284 -21.83 3.26 30.44
N ALA A 285 -21.64 4.56 30.13
CA ALA A 285 -21.04 5.10 28.91
C ALA A 285 -21.84 4.89 27.60
N THR A 286 -23.06 4.35 27.65
CA THR A 286 -23.94 4.33 26.48
C THR A 286 -24.47 5.73 26.15
N ARG A 287 -24.81 5.99 24.89
CA ARG A 287 -25.50 7.22 24.45
C ARG A 287 -26.80 6.83 23.76
N VAL A 288 -27.85 7.64 23.94
CA VAL A 288 -29.17 7.52 23.29
C VAL A 288 -29.42 8.76 22.45
#